data_AF-A0A1G1Y5W3-F1
#
_entry.id   AF-A0A1G1Y5W3-F1
#
_cell.length_a   1.000
_cell.length_b   1.000
_cell.length_c   1.000
_cell.angle_alpha   90.00
_cell.angle_beta   90.00
_cell.angle_gamma   90.00
#
_symmetry.space_group_name_H-M   'P 1'
#
loop_
_entity.id
_entity.type
_entity.pdbx_description
1 polymer ?
#
loop_
_entity_poly.entity_id
_entity_poly.type
_entity_poly.pdbx_seq_one_letter_code
_entity_poly.pdbx_strand_id
1 'polypeptide(L)'
;MLIKKLHFTFLLIIGLVLSGCVAKSARTAESVGSPLIPNNVLNSSQSQKISFTPLTDFQQGVEITVENAEKKQGQTIIELALNNHLYDLSKFDLKNSSTLAGKKPSQYVILDPVSGGHHLSAELIFADELSGPLTIILNISANEALTFNFNIQ
;
A
#
# COMPACT_ATOMS: atom_id res chain seq x y z
N MET A 1 -42.08 49.85 -1.73
CA MET A 1 -41.45 50.36 -2.96
C MET A 1 -39.94 50.38 -2.74
N LEU A 2 -39.24 49.38 -3.26
CA LEU A 2 -37.84 49.06 -2.96
C LEU A 2 -36.91 49.86 -3.89
N ILE A 3 -35.88 50.50 -3.33
CA ILE A 3 -34.89 51.29 -4.07
C ILE A 3 -33.72 50.40 -4.52
N LYS A 4 -33.55 50.37 -5.85
CA LYS A 4 -32.36 50.24 -6.72
C LYS A 4 -31.00 49.80 -6.13
N LYS A 5 -30.33 48.95 -6.92
CA LYS A 5 -28.89 48.92 -7.35
C LYS A 5 -28.41 47.44 -7.37
N LEU A 6 -27.58 46.93 -8.27
CA LEU A 6 -26.74 47.46 -9.35
C LEU A 6 -26.20 46.22 -10.11
N HIS A 7 -26.03 46.34 -11.43
CA HIS A 7 -25.51 45.31 -12.33
C HIS A 7 -24.04 44.97 -12.08
N PHE A 8 -23.64 43.70 -12.21
CA PHE A 8 -22.29 43.33 -12.65
C PHE A 8 -22.23 41.90 -13.22
N THR A 9 -22.87 41.70 -14.37
CA THR A 9 -22.68 40.49 -15.20
C THR A 9 -21.76 40.86 -16.35
N PHE A 10 -20.43 40.82 -16.19
CA PHE A 10 -19.47 40.76 -17.31
C PHE A 10 -18.01 40.64 -16.82
N LEU A 11 -17.48 39.41 -16.70
CA LEU A 11 -16.05 39.04 -16.89
C LEU A 11 -15.81 37.58 -16.44
N LEU A 12 -16.41 36.61 -17.14
CA LEU A 12 -16.03 35.20 -17.05
C LEU A 12 -15.41 34.71 -18.38
N ILE A 13 -14.59 35.55 -18.98
CA ILE A 13 -13.77 35.18 -20.13
C ILE A 13 -12.42 35.84 -19.91
N ILE A 14 -11.43 35.05 -19.47
CA ILE A 14 -10.01 35.18 -19.84
C ILE A 14 -9.28 33.96 -19.26
N GLY A 15 -8.75 33.15 -20.19
CA GLY A 15 -7.48 32.44 -20.01
C GLY A 15 -7.49 31.14 -19.21
N LEU A 16 -8.12 30.07 -19.75
CA LEU A 16 -7.61 28.73 -19.45
C LEU A 16 -6.73 28.26 -20.61
N VAL A 17 -5.47 28.11 -20.25
CA VAL A 17 -4.26 27.92 -21.03
C VAL A 17 -4.31 26.61 -21.83
N LEU A 18 -3.80 26.69 -23.06
CA LEU A 18 -3.50 25.55 -23.92
C LEU A 18 -2.56 24.56 -23.21
N SER A 19 -2.98 23.33 -23.01
CA SER A 19 -2.08 22.18 -22.82
C SER A 19 -2.39 21.14 -23.87
N GLY A 20 -1.58 21.16 -24.93
CA GLY A 20 -1.47 20.05 -25.85
C GLY A 20 -0.80 18.86 -25.17
N CYS A 21 -1.35 17.67 -25.39
CA CYS A 21 -0.65 16.42 -25.15
C CYS A 21 -0.53 15.66 -26.47
N VAL A 22 0.74 15.33 -26.73
CA VAL A 22 1.34 14.82 -27.95
C VAL A 22 0.82 13.43 -28.30
N ALA A 23 0.63 13.18 -29.60
CA ALA A 23 0.26 11.87 -30.14
C ALA A 23 1.28 10.79 -29.74
N LYS A 24 0.78 9.71 -29.14
CA LYS A 24 1.56 8.51 -28.80
C LYS A 24 1.89 7.76 -30.09
N SER A 25 3.10 7.96 -30.60
CA SER A 25 3.65 7.21 -31.72
C SER A 25 3.86 5.75 -31.30
N ALA A 26 3.03 4.84 -31.80
CA ALA A 26 3.29 3.41 -31.73
C ALA A 26 4.44 3.10 -32.70
N ARG A 27 5.60 2.68 -32.17
CA ARG A 27 6.66 2.09 -32.98
C ARG A 27 6.48 0.58 -33.00
N THR A 28 5.93 0.10 -34.11
CA THR A 28 6.10 -1.28 -34.56
C THR A 28 7.55 -1.45 -34.99
N ALA A 29 8.23 -2.46 -34.48
CA ALA A 29 9.51 -2.91 -35.01
C ALA A 29 9.51 -4.44 -35.06
N GLU A 30 9.04 -4.97 -36.18
CA GLU A 30 9.49 -6.26 -36.68
C GLU A 30 10.87 -6.05 -37.33
N SER A 31 11.85 -6.88 -36.97
CA SER A 31 13.02 -7.10 -37.82
C SER A 31 13.58 -8.49 -37.59
N VAL A 32 13.63 -9.22 -38.69
CA VAL A 32 14.07 -10.60 -38.88
C VAL A 32 15.61 -10.64 -39.03
N GLY A 33 16.28 -11.63 -38.42
CA GLY A 33 17.58 -12.13 -38.93
C GLY A 33 18.69 -12.41 -37.90
N SER A 34 18.95 -13.70 -37.67
CA SER A 34 20.12 -14.34 -36.99
C SER A 34 21.47 -14.06 -37.70
N PRO A 35 22.70 -14.34 -37.15
CA PRO A 35 23.09 -15.61 -36.49
C PRO A 35 24.17 -15.61 -35.35
N LEU A 36 24.18 -16.72 -34.58
CA LEU A 36 25.29 -17.46 -33.93
C LEU A 36 26.48 -16.73 -33.26
N ILE A 37 26.57 -16.80 -31.92
CA ILE A 37 27.82 -17.03 -31.17
C ILE A 37 27.53 -17.98 -29.98
N PRO A 38 28.24 -19.11 -29.81
CA PRO A 38 28.11 -20.00 -28.67
C PRO A 38 29.05 -19.62 -27.51
N ASN A 39 28.59 -19.95 -26.31
CA ASN A 39 29.34 -20.12 -25.05
C ASN A 39 29.88 -18.85 -24.37
N ASN A 40 29.17 -18.41 -23.33
CA ASN A 40 29.81 -18.39 -22.00
C ASN A 40 28.79 -18.54 -20.88
N VAL A 41 29.12 -19.47 -19.99
CA VAL A 41 28.44 -19.79 -18.74
C VAL A 41 28.32 -18.53 -17.90
N LEU A 42 27.11 -17.96 -17.82
CA LEU A 42 26.75 -17.12 -16.69
C LEU A 42 25.79 -17.95 -15.85
N ASN A 43 26.36 -18.56 -14.83
CA ASN A 43 25.67 -19.19 -13.72
C ASN A 43 24.78 -18.11 -13.10
N SER A 44 23.57 -17.93 -13.62
CA SER A 44 22.54 -17.20 -12.92
C SER A 44 22.20 -18.06 -11.72
N SER A 45 22.91 -17.83 -10.62
CA SER A 45 22.34 -17.99 -9.30
C SER A 45 21.12 -17.08 -9.27
N GLN A 46 20.02 -17.54 -9.88
CA GLN A 46 18.68 -17.10 -9.55
C GLN A 46 18.59 -17.41 -8.06
N SER A 47 18.95 -16.41 -7.25
CA SER A 47 18.58 -16.35 -5.87
C SER A 47 17.08 -16.58 -5.90
N GLN A 48 16.69 -17.78 -5.48
CA GLN A 48 15.31 -18.18 -5.39
C GLN A 48 14.73 -17.24 -4.35
N LYS A 49 14.19 -16.10 -4.80
CA LYS A 49 13.41 -15.21 -3.94
C LYS A 49 12.25 -16.08 -3.51
N ILE A 50 12.32 -16.63 -2.31
CA ILE A 50 11.21 -17.36 -1.71
C ILE A 50 10.08 -16.33 -1.68
N SER A 51 9.11 -16.51 -2.57
CA SER A 51 7.98 -15.60 -2.65
C SER A 51 7.15 -15.86 -1.41
N PHE A 52 6.97 -14.82 -0.58
CA PHE A 52 6.01 -14.87 0.50
C PHE A 52 4.62 -15.14 -0.09
N THR A 53 3.85 -16.01 0.57
CA THR A 53 2.44 -16.24 0.22
C THR A 53 1.60 -15.31 1.08
N PRO A 54 0.81 -14.40 0.48
CA PRO A 54 -0.04 -13.49 1.24
C PRO A 54 -0.99 -14.23 2.19
N LEU A 55 -1.21 -13.64 3.37
CA LEU A 55 -2.13 -14.16 4.38
C LEU A 55 -3.25 -13.14 4.59
N THR A 56 -4.51 -13.55 4.43
CA THR A 56 -5.66 -12.67 4.53
C THR A 56 -6.64 -13.15 5.60
N ASP A 57 -7.19 -12.21 6.36
CA ASP A 57 -8.30 -12.46 7.29
C ASP A 57 -9.32 -11.32 7.16
N PHE A 58 -10.60 -11.64 7.41
CA PHE A 58 -11.72 -10.72 7.25
C PHE A 58 -12.66 -10.80 8.45
N GLN A 59 -12.94 -9.65 9.07
CA GLN A 59 -13.84 -9.54 10.20
C GLN A 59 -14.66 -8.25 10.10
N GLN A 60 -15.98 -8.37 10.24
CA GLN A 60 -16.92 -7.25 10.36
C GLN A 60 -16.71 -6.13 9.31
N GLY A 61 -16.45 -6.49 8.05
CA GLY A 61 -16.27 -5.51 6.96
C GLY A 61 -14.86 -4.95 6.82
N VAL A 62 -13.91 -5.44 7.62
CA VAL A 62 -12.48 -5.13 7.53
C VAL A 62 -11.72 -6.36 7.07
N GLU A 63 -10.95 -6.20 6.01
CA GLU A 63 -9.99 -7.18 5.51
C GLU A 63 -8.58 -6.69 5.83
N ILE A 64 -7.74 -7.57 6.38
CA ILE A 64 -6.31 -7.35 6.51
C ILE A 64 -5.60 -8.44 5.74
N THR A 65 -4.74 -8.03 4.81
CA THR A 65 -3.81 -8.90 4.11
C THR A 65 -2.39 -8.56 4.52
N VAL A 66 -1.65 -9.55 5.00
CA VAL A 66 -0.19 -9.51 5.05
C VAL A 66 0.29 -9.84 3.64
N GLU A 67 0.80 -8.84 2.93
CA GLU A 67 1.24 -8.98 1.53
C GLU A 67 2.66 -9.53 1.44
N ASN A 68 3.49 -9.18 2.42
CA ASN A 68 4.88 -9.60 2.51
C ASN A 68 5.35 -9.64 3.97
N ALA A 69 6.33 -10.51 4.23
CA ALA A 69 7.10 -10.51 5.47
C ALA A 69 8.57 -10.75 5.15
N GLU A 70 9.39 -9.70 5.27
CA GLU A 70 10.82 -9.76 4.99
C GLU A 70 11.62 -9.68 6.31
N LYS A 71 12.65 -10.52 6.42
CA LYS A 71 13.67 -10.41 7.47
C LYS A 71 14.96 -9.95 6.83
N LYS A 72 15.47 -8.80 7.23
CA LYS A 72 16.66 -8.20 6.63
C LYS A 72 17.33 -7.22 7.58
N GLN A 73 18.66 -7.28 7.62
CA GLN A 73 19.50 -6.34 8.37
C GLN A 73 19.11 -6.28 9.86
N GLY A 74 18.73 -7.41 10.46
CA GLY A 74 18.35 -7.45 11.88
C GLY A 74 16.93 -6.96 12.17
N GLN A 75 16.09 -6.77 11.14
CA GLN A 75 14.71 -6.31 11.28
C GLN A 75 13.73 -7.26 10.58
N THR A 76 12.50 -7.29 11.07
CA THR A 76 11.35 -7.83 10.33
C THR A 76 10.48 -6.69 9.82
N ILE A 77 10.16 -6.70 8.54
CA ILE A 77 9.26 -5.75 7.88
C ILE A 77 8.04 -6.52 7.41
N ILE A 78 6.86 -6.12 7.88
CA ILE A 78 5.58 -6.70 7.49
C ILE A 78 4.84 -5.67 6.65
N GLU A 79 4.55 -5.99 5.40
CA GLU A 79 3.72 -5.18 4.51
C GLU A 79 2.26 -5.61 4.67
N LEU A 80 1.39 -4.63 4.89
CA LEU A 80 -0.04 -4.81 5.12
C LEU A 80 -0.83 -4.05 4.07
N ALA A 81 -1.86 -4.70 3.52
CA ALA A 81 -2.98 -4.06 2.87
C ALA A 81 -4.22 -4.20 3.75
N LEU A 82 -4.79 -3.07 4.15
CA LEU A 82 -6.03 -3.00 4.90
C LEU A 82 -7.13 -2.45 3.99
N ASN A 83 -8.17 -3.25 3.77
CA ASN A 83 -9.33 -2.85 2.98
C ASN A 83 -10.56 -2.80 3.87
N ASN A 84 -11.32 -1.72 3.79
CA ASN A 84 -12.58 -1.62 4.50
C ASN A 84 -13.52 -0.56 3.90
N HIS A 85 -14.82 -0.80 4.05
CA HIS A 85 -15.86 0.09 3.54
C HIS A 85 -16.64 0.83 4.65
N LEU A 86 -16.37 0.56 5.93
CA LEU A 86 -17.15 1.02 7.07
C LEU A 86 -16.43 2.04 7.97
N TYR A 87 -15.11 1.90 8.13
CA TYR A 87 -14.29 2.68 9.06
C TYR A 87 -13.28 3.58 8.34
N ASP A 88 -12.70 4.54 9.04
CA ASP A 88 -11.56 5.32 8.51
C ASP A 88 -10.28 4.70 9.04
N LEU A 89 -9.58 3.91 8.20
CA LEU A 89 -8.45 3.12 8.64
C LEU A 89 -7.20 3.97 8.96
N SER A 90 -7.15 5.21 8.49
CA SER A 90 -6.01 6.11 8.72
C SER A 90 -5.85 6.53 10.18
N LYS A 91 -6.89 6.33 11.00
CA LYS A 91 -6.92 6.70 12.42
C LYS A 91 -6.36 5.62 13.36
N PHE A 92 -6.09 4.41 12.85
CA PHE A 92 -5.60 3.33 13.70
C PHE A 92 -4.08 3.42 13.90
N ASP A 93 -3.67 3.44 15.15
CA ASP A 93 -2.27 3.37 15.55
C ASP A 93 -1.83 1.91 15.68
N LEU A 94 -1.51 1.28 14.54
CA LEU A 94 -1.08 -0.11 14.50
C LEU A 94 0.28 -0.32 15.18
N LYS A 95 1.07 0.74 15.40
CA LYS A 95 2.31 0.61 16.15
C LYS A 95 2.03 0.15 17.58
N ASN A 96 1.00 0.73 18.20
CA ASN A 96 0.67 0.45 19.59
C ASN A 96 -0.37 -0.67 19.75
N SER A 97 -1.08 -1.03 18.68
CA SER A 97 -2.12 -2.05 18.70
C SER A 97 -1.76 -3.34 17.95
N SER A 98 -0.47 -3.58 17.67
CA SER A 98 -0.01 -4.84 17.09
C SER A 98 1.23 -5.41 17.79
N THR A 99 1.43 -6.72 17.64
CA THR A 99 2.63 -7.41 18.10
C THR A 99 3.01 -8.55 17.16
N LEU A 100 4.31 -8.80 16.97
CA LEU A 100 4.85 -10.00 16.35
C LEU A 100 5.68 -10.76 17.38
N ALA A 101 5.34 -12.04 17.62
CA ALA A 101 5.94 -12.86 18.66
C ALA A 101 5.94 -12.17 20.05
N GLY A 102 4.87 -11.43 20.35
CA GLY A 102 4.71 -10.66 21.58
C GLY A 102 5.53 -9.37 21.68
N LYS A 103 6.32 -9.02 20.65
CA LYS A 103 7.06 -7.75 20.58
C LYS A 103 6.28 -6.72 19.79
N LYS A 104 6.33 -5.46 20.22
CA LYS A 104 5.72 -4.33 19.50
C LYS A 104 6.61 -3.90 18.32
N PRO A 105 6.03 -3.38 17.23
CA PRO A 105 6.79 -2.75 16.16
C PRO A 105 7.51 -1.49 16.69
N SER A 106 8.72 -1.26 16.19
CA SER A 106 9.46 -0.02 16.42
C SER A 106 8.87 1.14 15.60
N GLN A 107 8.32 0.85 14.43
CA GLN A 107 7.73 1.82 13.51
C GLN A 107 6.47 1.28 12.83
N TYR A 108 5.58 2.21 12.49
CA TYR A 108 4.42 1.99 11.63
C TYR A 108 4.43 3.09 10.57
N VAL A 109 4.43 2.70 9.30
CA VAL A 109 4.56 3.63 8.17
C VAL A 109 3.39 3.40 7.23
N ILE A 110 2.64 4.46 6.93
CA ILE A 110 1.61 4.41 5.88
C ILE A 110 2.28 4.69 4.54
N LEU A 111 2.18 3.76 3.59
CA LEU A 111 2.83 3.84 2.29
C LEU A 111 1.97 4.59 1.25
N ASP A 112 0.69 4.25 1.16
CA ASP A 112 -0.25 4.92 0.25
C ASP A 112 -1.59 5.18 0.96
N PRO A 113 -1.90 6.44 1.31
CA PRO A 113 -3.21 6.79 1.79
C PRO A 113 -4.16 6.91 0.58
N VAL A 114 -4.84 5.83 0.21
CA VAL A 114 -5.88 5.90 -0.82
C VAL A 114 -6.98 6.85 -0.34
N SER A 115 -7.35 7.79 -1.21
CA SER A 115 -8.25 8.93 -0.92
C SER A 115 -9.48 8.51 -0.10
N GLY A 116 -9.47 8.85 1.20
CA GLY A 116 -10.58 8.62 2.14
C GLY A 116 -10.36 7.54 3.22
N GLY A 117 -9.25 6.80 3.20
CA GLY A 117 -8.91 5.83 4.26
C GLY A 117 -9.66 4.49 4.17
N HIS A 118 -10.28 4.21 3.02
CA HIS A 118 -10.97 2.94 2.74
C HIS A 118 -10.01 1.79 2.40
N HIS A 119 -8.90 2.12 1.76
CA HIS A 119 -7.83 1.18 1.44
C HIS A 119 -6.54 1.81 1.94
N LEU A 120 -5.72 1.04 2.65
CA LEU A 120 -4.52 1.52 3.30
C LEU A 120 -3.41 0.49 3.14
N SER A 121 -2.32 0.88 2.48
CA SER A 121 -1.08 0.10 2.49
C SER A 121 -0.15 0.65 3.55
N ALA A 122 0.44 -0.22 4.37
CA ALA A 122 1.30 0.16 5.46
C ALA A 122 2.36 -0.89 5.79
N GLU A 123 3.39 -0.47 6.52
CA GLU A 123 4.44 -1.34 7.03
C GLU A 123 4.48 -1.33 8.56
N LEU A 124 4.64 -2.51 9.16
CA LEU A 124 5.09 -2.68 10.54
C LEU A 124 6.55 -3.12 10.53
N ILE A 125 7.40 -2.32 11.18
CA ILE A 125 8.84 -2.61 11.26
C ILE A 125 9.16 -3.00 12.69
N PHE A 126 9.86 -4.12 12.85
CA PHE A 126 10.33 -4.67 14.13
C PHE A 126 11.85 -4.61 14.18
N ALA A 127 12.40 -4.27 15.34
CA ALA A 127 13.85 -4.10 15.53
C ALA A 127 14.66 -5.40 15.62
N ASP A 128 14.01 -6.55 15.41
CA ASP A 128 14.59 -7.89 15.46
C ASP A 128 14.07 -8.70 14.26
N GLU A 129 14.82 -9.73 13.86
CA GLU A 129 14.34 -10.75 12.92
C GLU A 129 13.45 -11.76 13.66
N LEU A 130 12.14 -11.57 13.55
CA LEU A 130 11.10 -12.31 14.26
C LEU A 130 10.30 -13.23 13.33
N SER A 131 9.90 -14.39 13.87
CA SER A 131 8.88 -15.30 13.35
C SER A 131 7.85 -15.57 14.44
N GLY A 132 6.64 -15.96 14.05
CA GLY A 132 5.60 -16.43 14.96
C GLY A 132 4.30 -15.63 14.83
N PRO A 133 3.49 -15.57 15.90
CA PRO A 133 2.16 -14.96 15.83
C PRO A 133 2.27 -13.45 15.66
N LEU A 134 1.68 -12.95 14.58
CA LEU A 134 1.35 -11.55 14.39
C LEU A 134 -0.10 -11.34 14.84
N THR A 135 -0.29 -10.48 15.83
CA THR A 135 -1.60 -10.05 16.31
C THR A 135 -1.79 -8.58 15.98
N ILE A 136 -2.90 -8.24 15.33
CA ILE A 136 -3.29 -6.87 15.01
C ILE A 136 -4.65 -6.61 15.64
N ILE A 137 -4.75 -5.53 16.43
CA ILE A 137 -5.98 -5.12 17.10
C ILE A 137 -6.43 -3.78 16.53
N LEU A 138 -7.65 -3.74 15.99
CA LEU A 138 -8.29 -2.50 15.55
C LEU A 138 -9.35 -2.11 16.57
N ASN A 139 -9.12 -1.03 17.32
CA ASN A 139 -10.07 -0.50 18.30
C ASN A 139 -11.14 0.33 17.60
N ILE A 140 -12.23 -0.31 17.17
CA ILE A 140 -13.32 0.30 16.40
C ILE A 140 -14.07 1.33 17.24
N SER A 141 -14.27 1.05 18.53
CA SER A 141 -14.87 1.97 19.51
C SER A 141 -14.28 1.75 20.90
N ALA A 142 -14.74 2.51 21.89
CA ALA A 142 -14.27 2.36 23.28
C ALA A 142 -14.49 0.95 23.87
N ASN A 143 -15.45 0.18 23.34
CA ASN A 143 -15.83 -1.13 23.86
C ASN A 143 -15.76 -2.24 22.79
N GLU A 144 -15.23 -1.94 21.61
CA GLU A 144 -15.23 -2.87 20.49
C GLU A 144 -13.87 -2.87 19.80
N ALA A 145 -13.30 -4.08 19.65
CA ALA A 145 -12.05 -4.28 18.95
C ALA A 145 -12.14 -5.52 18.05
N LEU A 146 -11.56 -5.41 16.86
CA LEU A 146 -11.34 -6.54 15.95
C LEU A 146 -9.91 -7.05 16.16
N THR A 147 -9.74 -8.36 16.28
CA THR A 147 -8.43 -8.97 16.51
C THR A 147 -8.11 -9.95 15.40
N PHE A 148 -7.10 -9.64 14.61
CA PHE A 148 -6.61 -10.45 13.50
C PHE A 148 -5.33 -11.17 13.93
N ASN A 149 -5.20 -12.44 13.56
CA ASN A 149 -4.04 -13.25 13.90
C ASN A 149 -3.48 -13.96 12.66
N PHE A 150 -2.19 -13.77 12.44
CA PHE A 150 -1.44 -14.40 11.36
C PHE A 150 -0.23 -15.12 11.94
N ASN A 151 0.29 -16.12 11.25
CA ASN A 151 1.52 -16.78 11.64
C ASN A 151 2.61 -16.54 10.60
N ILE A 152 3.61 -15.75 10.97
CA ILE A 152 4.73 -15.35 10.11
C ILE A 152 5.86 -16.37 10.25
N GLN A 153 6.37 -16.88 9.13
CA GLN A 153 7.44 -17.89 9.11
C GLN A 153 8.83 -17.27 9.05
#